data_AF-A0A7V9ZTI8-F1
#
_entry.id   AF-A0A7V9ZTI8-F1
#
_cell.length_a   1.000
_cell.length_b   1.000
_cell.length_c   1.000
_cell.angle_alpha   90.00
_cell.angle_beta   90.00
_cell.angle_gamma   90.00
#
_symmetry.space_group_name_H-M   'P 1'
#
loop_
_entity.id
_entity.type
_entity.pdbx_description
1 polymer ?
#
loop_
_entity_poly.entity_id
_entity_poly.type
_entity_poly.pdbx_seq_one_letter_code
_entity_poly.pdbx_strand_id
1 'polypeptide(L)' 'GKIMRRLLRELAAGNQIAGDTTTLEDFSVLEKLRADEE' A
#
# COMPACT_ATOMS: atom_id res chain seq x y z
N GLY A 1 -8.10 9.79 -10.04
CA GLY A 1 -7.45 8.61 -9.44
C GLY A 1 -8.29 8.08 -8.30
N LYS A 2 -8.47 6.76 -8.20
CA LYS A 2 -9.16 6.12 -7.07
C LYS A 2 -8.13 5.84 -5.98
N ILE A 3 -8.33 6.40 -4.78
CA ILE A 3 -7.43 6.14 -3.65
C ILE A 3 -7.75 4.73 -3.11
N MET A 4 -6.75 3.85 -3.12
CA MET A 4 -6.87 2.47 -2.62
C MET A 4 -6.71 2.42 -1.10
N ARG A 5 -7.67 3.01 -0.38
CA ARG A 5 -7.68 3.10 1.09
C ARG A 5 -7.56 1.76 1.80
N ARG A 6 -7.93 0.66 1.14
CA ARG A 6 -7.74 -0.69 1.64
C ARG A 6 -6.26 -1.00 1.87
N LEU A 7 -5.43 -0.78 0.86
CA LEU A 7 -3.99 -1.06 0.90
C LEU A 7 -3.29 -0.19 1.95
N LEU A 8 -3.66 1.09 2.02
CA LEU A 8 -3.13 2.01 3.04
C LEU A 8 -3.50 1.56 4.47
N ARG A 9 -4.71 1.01 4.68
CA ARG A 9 -5.10 0.46 5.99
C ARG A 9 -4.35 -0.82 6.33
N GLU A 10 -4.17 -1.72 5.37
CA GLU A 10 -3.38 -2.94 5.57
C GLU A 10 -1.92 -2.60 5.90
N LEU A 11 -1.39 -1.57 5.22
CA LEU A 11 -0.05 -1.03 5.45
C LEU A 11 0.14 -0.51 6.88
N ALA A 12 -0.71 0.43 7.30
CA ALA A 12 -0.65 1.03 8.64
C ALA A 12 -0.97 0.01 9.76
N ALA A 13 -1.68 -1.06 9.46
CA ALA A 13 -1.93 -2.15 10.40
C ALA A 13 -0.74 -3.13 10.52
N GLY A 14 0.33 -2.96 9.73
CA GLY A 14 1.48 -3.88 9.68
C GLY A 14 1.14 -5.23 9.05
N ASN A 15 0.00 -5.34 8.38
CA ASN A 15 -0.45 -6.59 7.78
C ASN A 15 0.17 -6.77 6.38
N GLN A 16 0.26 -8.02 5.95
CA GLN A 16 0.67 -8.33 4.59
C GLN A 16 -0.41 -7.83 3.62
N ILE A 17 0.00 -7.02 2.64
CA ILE A 17 -0.90 -6.55 1.60
C ILE A 17 -1.28 -7.75 0.74
N ALA A 18 -2.56 -8.14 0.77
CA ALA A 18 -3.08 -9.28 0.03
C ALA A 18 -4.23 -8.84 -0.89
N GLY A 19 -4.31 -9.43 -2.09
CA GLY A 19 -5.38 -9.19 -3.07
C GLY A 19 -4.95 -8.38 -4.29
N ASP A 20 -5.93 -7.94 -5.08
CA ASP A 20 -5.69 -7.32 -6.38
C ASP A 20 -5.04 -5.93 -6.25
N THR A 21 -3.83 -5.83 -6.80
CA THR A 21 -3.01 -4.61 -6.92
C THR A 21 -2.75 -4.24 -8.38
N THR A 22 -3.45 -4.86 -9.34
CA THR A 22 -3.22 -4.62 -10.78
C THR A 22 -3.56 -3.20 -11.22
N THR A 23 -4.37 -2.48 -10.44
CA THR A 23 -4.69 -1.06 -10.66
C THR A 23 -3.69 -0.10 -10.03
N LEU A 24 -2.58 -0.59 -9.49
CA LEU A 24 -1.51 0.21 -8.90
C LEU A 24 -0.40 0.33 -9.94
N GLU A 25 -0.21 1.55 -10.45
CA GLU A 25 0.78 1.82 -11.51
C GLU A 25 2.21 1.71 -10.98
N ASP A 26 2.43 2.01 -9.70
CA ASP A 26 3.75 1.99 -9.06
C ASP A 26 3.70 1.37 -7.67
N PHE A 27 4.18 0.13 -7.56
CA PHE A 27 4.27 -0.59 -6.29
C PHE A 27 5.31 0.02 -5.34
N SER A 28 6.31 0.74 -5.85
CA SER A 28 7.38 1.35 -5.02
C SER A 28 6.83 2.40 -4.06
N VAL A 29 5.64 2.96 -4.32
CA VAL A 29 4.96 3.89 -3.41
C VAL A 29 4.61 3.21 -2.08
N LEU A 30 4.21 1.94 -2.10
CA LEU A 30 3.91 1.19 -0.88
C LEU A 30 5.17 0.90 -0.06
N GLU A 31 6.30 0.65 -0.72
CA GLU A 31 7.59 0.46 -0.05
C GLU A 31 8.11 1.75 0.58
N LYS A 32 8.02 2.88 -0.13
CA LYS A 32 8.37 4.21 0.41
C LYS A 32 7.55 4.54 1.65
N LEU A 33 6.24 4.31 1.60
CA LEU A 33 5.35 4.54 2.74
C LEU A 33 5.66 3.63 3.94
N ARG A 34 6.23 2.44 3.74
CA ARG A 34 6.74 1.60 4.85
C ARG A 34 8.02 2.14 5.45
N ALA A 35 8.94 2.62 4.60
CA ALA A 35 10.22 3.14 5.04
C ALA A 35 10.08 4.47 5.81
N ASP A 36 9.08 5.29 5.46
CA ASP A 36 8.80 6.56 6.15
C ASP A 36 8.19 6.36 7.57
N GLU A 37 7.85 5.12 7.98
CA GLU A 37 7.33 4.80 9.32
C GLU A 37 8.43 4.38 10.33
N GLU A 38 9.72 4.36 9.94
CA GLU A 38 10.90 4.22 10.81
C GLU A 38 11.49 5.57 11.23
#